data_AF-A0A7S4FIV1-F1
#
_entry.id   AF-A0A7S4FIV1-F1
#
_cell.length_a   1.000
_cell.length_b   1.000
_cell.length_c   1.000
_cell.angle_alpha   90.00
_cell.angle_beta   90.00
_cell.angle_gamma   90.00
#
_symmetry.space_group_name_H-M   'P 1'
#
loop_
_entity.id
_entity.type
_entity.pdbx_description
1 polymer ?
#
loop_
_entity_poly.entity_id
_entity_poly.type
_entity_poly.pdbx_seq_one_letter_code
_entity_poly.pdbx_strand_id
1 'polypeptide(L)'
;MGTDQPDEQFIFDILETGGKPFDWGIRDVLEDADVAKLMFDCPRIVDAVQFHHGINVACAQDVQLLEIRTREDTKEEHLDRLCSGVQPGVVYKGAKEYKHVFKRLLLTECIDQLHLYDGLLKKMEMRTEAKKDPMFWFERPLRPDKLQYAKGEILDVFAVRKALAKRLKRSKYSTAELIKDTQKLISHFVEVAQQTKIEEQ
;
A
#
# COMPACT_ATOMS: atom_id res chain seq x y z
N MET A 1 19.49 0.75 -15.22
CA MET A 1 18.53 0.10 -14.29
C MET A 1 18.71 0.81 -12.96
N GLY A 2 17.76 1.66 -12.58
CA GLY A 2 17.81 2.36 -11.29
C GLY A 2 17.71 1.35 -10.14
N THR A 3 18.40 1.63 -9.04
CA THR A 3 18.30 0.88 -7.79
C THR A 3 16.85 0.90 -7.30
N ASP A 4 16.26 -0.26 -7.00
CA ASP A 4 14.90 -0.38 -6.43
C ASP A 4 14.84 0.09 -4.96
N GLN A 5 15.83 0.85 -4.48
CA GLN A 5 15.90 1.37 -3.13
C GLN A 5 16.19 2.88 -3.20
N PRO A 6 15.61 3.66 -2.28
CA PRO A 6 15.87 5.09 -2.23
C PRO A 6 17.31 5.37 -1.78
N ASP A 7 17.98 6.30 -2.45
CA ASP A 7 19.34 6.74 -2.10
C ASP A 7 19.33 7.54 -0.78
N GLU A 8 18.26 8.30 -0.53
CA GLU A 8 18.07 9.12 0.66
C GLU A 8 16.66 8.99 1.23
N GLN A 9 16.51 9.24 2.53
CA GLN A 9 15.23 9.16 3.24
C GLN A 9 15.02 10.40 4.10
N PHE A 10 13.83 10.97 3.99
CA PHE A 10 13.43 12.17 4.72
C PHE A 10 12.23 11.88 5.60
N ILE A 11 12.21 12.47 6.79
CA ILE A 11 11.04 12.52 7.67
C ILE A 11 10.70 13.98 7.87
N PHE A 12 9.47 14.35 7.53
CA PHE A 12 8.95 15.69 7.71
C PHE A 12 7.99 15.68 8.91
N ASP A 13 8.32 16.45 9.96
CA ASP A 13 7.44 16.59 11.12
C ASP A 13 6.33 17.60 10.81
N ILE A 14 5.24 17.12 10.19
CA ILE A 14 4.10 17.96 9.80
C ILE A 14 3.42 18.62 11.01
N LEU A 15 3.49 17.99 12.19
CA LEU A 15 2.87 18.50 13.40
C LEU A 15 3.63 19.72 13.95
N GLU A 16 4.95 19.61 14.17
CA GLU A 16 5.74 20.74 14.68
C GLU A 16 5.89 21.86 13.65
N THR A 17 5.97 21.51 12.38
CA THR A 17 6.16 22.49 11.31
C THR A 17 4.86 23.17 10.86
N GLY A 18 3.70 22.69 11.32
CA GLY A 18 2.40 23.20 10.92
C GLY A 18 2.14 23.06 9.41
N GLY A 19 2.64 21.99 8.79
CA GLY A 19 2.45 21.73 7.36
C GLY A 19 3.35 22.53 6.40
N LYS A 20 4.24 23.41 6.90
CA LYS A 20 5.20 24.17 6.07
C LYS A 20 6.00 23.36 5.04
N PRO A 21 6.38 22.08 5.29
CA PRO A 21 7.06 21.29 4.28
C PRO A 21 6.30 21.20 2.95
N PHE A 22 4.96 21.31 2.96
CA PHE A 22 4.17 21.39 1.73
C PHE A 22 4.46 22.66 0.92
N ASP A 23 4.67 23.80 1.59
CA ASP A 23 5.02 25.09 0.97
C ASP A 23 6.48 25.14 0.51
N TRP A 24 7.33 24.23 1.00
CA TRP A 24 8.74 24.12 0.61
C TRP A 24 8.96 23.23 -0.62
N GLY A 25 7.88 22.88 -1.34
CA GLY A 25 7.93 22.13 -2.60
C GLY A 25 7.47 20.67 -2.51
N ILE A 26 7.14 20.14 -1.33
CA ILE A 26 6.56 18.78 -1.24
C ILE A 26 5.20 18.73 -1.95
N ARG A 27 4.41 19.81 -1.89
CA ARG A 27 3.14 19.90 -2.63
C ARG A 27 3.36 19.68 -4.12
N ASP A 28 4.31 20.40 -4.70
CA ASP A 28 4.63 20.32 -6.13
C ASP A 28 4.96 18.87 -6.53
N VAL A 29 5.80 18.19 -5.74
CA VAL A 29 6.15 16.78 -5.98
C VAL A 29 4.93 15.84 -5.88
N LEU A 30 4.06 16.06 -4.90
CA LEU A 30 2.87 15.24 -4.70
C LEU A 30 1.84 15.44 -5.82
N GLU A 31 1.69 16.65 -6.33
CA GLU A 31 0.73 17.00 -7.40
C GLU A 31 1.28 16.80 -8.83
N ASP A 32 2.59 16.61 -8.98
CA ASP A 32 3.24 16.38 -10.27
C ASP A 32 2.81 15.03 -10.90
N ALA A 33 2.25 15.08 -12.11
CA ALA A 33 1.79 13.89 -12.83
C ALA A 33 2.94 13.06 -13.45
N ASP A 34 4.11 13.66 -13.64
CA ASP A 34 5.30 13.02 -14.22
C ASP A 34 6.18 12.37 -13.16
N VAL A 35 5.96 12.69 -11.87
CA VAL A 35 6.65 12.06 -10.74
C VAL A 35 5.77 10.96 -10.13
N ALA A 36 6.21 9.71 -10.25
CA ALA A 36 5.51 8.58 -9.65
C ALA A 36 5.69 8.52 -8.13
N LYS A 37 4.58 8.37 -7.39
CA LYS A 37 4.59 8.20 -5.93
C LYS A 37 4.28 6.76 -5.56
N LEU A 38 5.27 6.04 -5.06
CA LEU A 38 5.08 4.68 -4.56
C LEU A 38 4.47 4.70 -3.16
N MET A 39 3.31 4.08 -2.97
CA MET A 39 2.57 4.07 -1.70
C MET A 39 2.00 2.68 -1.43
N PHE A 40 1.62 2.39 -0.19
CA PHE A 40 0.89 1.18 0.17
C PHE A 40 -0.42 1.57 0.83
N ASP A 41 -1.56 1.10 0.32
CA ASP A 41 -2.90 1.44 0.84
C ASP A 41 -3.14 2.96 0.79
N CYS A 42 -2.91 3.54 -0.39
CA CYS A 42 -2.83 4.98 -0.59
C CYS A 42 -4.15 5.76 -0.48
N PRO A 43 -5.37 5.20 -0.71
CA PRO A 43 -6.60 6.01 -0.69
C PRO A 43 -6.80 6.78 0.61
N ARG A 44 -6.46 6.18 1.77
CA ARG A 44 -6.53 6.85 3.07
C ARG A 44 -5.54 8.00 3.21
N ILE A 45 -4.32 7.82 2.70
CA ILE A 45 -3.26 8.83 2.74
C ILE A 45 -3.66 10.02 1.86
N VAL A 46 -4.16 9.73 0.66
CA VAL A 46 -4.60 10.75 -0.30
C VAL A 46 -5.79 11.55 0.25
N ASP A 47 -6.79 10.88 0.82
CA ASP A 47 -7.92 11.57 1.46
C ASP A 47 -7.47 12.46 2.63
N ALA A 48 -6.60 11.97 3.51
CA ALA A 48 -6.10 12.75 4.64
C ALA A 48 -5.35 14.01 4.18
N VAL A 49 -4.45 13.88 3.19
CA VAL A 49 -3.64 14.99 2.69
C VAL A 49 -4.50 15.98 1.88
N GLN A 50 -5.48 15.50 1.12
CA GLN A 50 -6.47 16.36 0.46
C GLN A 50 -7.33 17.11 1.47
N PHE A 51 -7.86 16.42 2.49
CA PHE A 51 -8.76 17.00 3.48
C PHE A 51 -8.07 18.04 4.36
N HIS A 52 -6.86 17.75 4.85
CA HIS A 52 -6.14 18.63 5.76
C HIS A 52 -5.32 19.71 5.06
N HIS A 53 -4.87 19.47 3.82
CA HIS A 53 -3.90 20.36 3.14
C HIS A 53 -4.28 20.73 1.69
N GLY A 54 -5.41 20.23 1.18
CA GLY A 54 -5.89 20.54 -0.17
C GLY A 54 -4.96 20.06 -1.29
N ILE A 55 -4.20 18.98 -1.06
CA ILE A 55 -3.21 18.45 -2.01
C ILE A 55 -3.79 17.30 -2.82
N ASN A 56 -3.84 17.47 -4.14
CA ASN A 56 -4.35 16.46 -5.06
C ASN A 56 -3.22 15.55 -5.53
N VAL A 57 -2.98 14.44 -4.83
CA VAL A 57 -1.92 13.49 -5.19
C VAL A 57 -2.14 12.91 -6.60
N ALA A 58 -1.22 13.22 -7.51
CA ALA A 58 -1.20 12.67 -8.88
C ALA A 58 -0.29 11.44 -8.97
N CYS A 59 -0.36 10.66 -10.05
CA CYS A 59 0.63 9.60 -10.38
C CYS A 59 0.98 8.64 -9.21
N ALA A 60 0.00 8.30 -8.36
CA ALA A 60 0.19 7.36 -7.27
C ALA A 60 0.25 5.91 -7.78
N GLN A 61 1.12 5.11 -7.18
CA GLN A 61 1.28 3.68 -7.43
C GLN A 61 1.02 2.92 -6.14
N ASP A 62 -0.15 2.31 -6.01
CA ASP A 62 -0.51 1.56 -4.81
C ASP A 62 0.01 0.12 -4.85
N VAL A 63 1.01 -0.17 -4.02
CA VAL A 63 1.60 -1.51 -3.87
C VAL A 63 0.60 -2.52 -3.30
N GLN A 64 -0.38 -2.10 -2.50
CA GLN A 64 -1.44 -3.02 -2.03
C GLN A 64 -2.33 -3.45 -3.20
N LEU A 65 -2.66 -2.54 -4.11
CA LEU A 65 -3.42 -2.89 -5.30
C LEU A 65 -2.61 -3.83 -6.21
N LEU A 66 -1.33 -3.55 -6.37
CA LEU A 66 -0.40 -4.42 -7.09
C LEU A 66 -0.37 -5.83 -6.48
N GLU A 67 -0.37 -5.91 -5.16
CA GLU A 67 -0.35 -7.16 -4.43
C GLU A 67 -1.64 -7.95 -4.67
N ILE A 68 -2.80 -7.31 -4.60
CA ILE A 68 -4.11 -7.94 -4.90
C ILE A 68 -4.08 -8.52 -6.32
N ARG A 69 -3.58 -7.76 -7.30
CA ARG A 69 -3.41 -8.23 -8.69
C ARG A 69 -2.49 -9.45 -8.81
N THR A 70 -1.50 -9.60 -7.94
CA THR A 70 -0.64 -10.80 -7.94
C THR A 70 -1.30 -12.02 -7.29
N ARG A 71 -2.35 -11.84 -6.48
CA ARG A 71 -3.13 -12.95 -5.93
C ARG A 71 -4.18 -13.48 -6.87
N GLU A 72 -4.57 -12.70 -7.88
CA GLU A 72 -5.44 -13.11 -8.96
C GLU A 72 -4.69 -14.13 -9.84
N ASP A 73 -4.49 -15.35 -9.32
CA ASP A 73 -4.19 -16.53 -10.14
C ASP A 73 -5.29 -16.66 -11.20
N THR A 74 -4.92 -17.05 -12.41
CA THR A 74 -5.92 -17.30 -13.46
C THR A 74 -6.76 -18.54 -13.12
N LYS A 75 -8.00 -18.57 -13.62
CA LYS A 75 -8.89 -19.73 -13.48
C LYS A 75 -8.25 -21.00 -14.06
N GLU A 76 -7.47 -20.87 -15.13
CA GLU A 76 -6.69 -21.93 -15.76
C GLU A 76 -5.53 -22.42 -14.87
N GLU A 77 -4.75 -21.55 -14.24
CA GLU A 77 -3.68 -21.95 -13.29
C GLU A 77 -4.23 -22.62 -12.03
N HIS A 78 -5.42 -22.21 -11.60
CA HIS A 78 -6.15 -22.83 -10.50
C HIS A 78 -6.69 -24.21 -10.88
N LEU A 79 -7.27 -24.36 -12.08
CA LEU A 79 -7.77 -25.62 -12.62
C LEU A 79 -6.64 -26.61 -12.90
N ASP A 80 -5.52 -26.17 -13.47
CA ASP A 80 -4.38 -27.03 -13.82
C ASP A 80 -3.80 -27.70 -12.56
N ARG A 81 -3.72 -26.99 -11.43
CA ARG A 81 -3.31 -27.56 -10.13
C ARG A 81 -4.33 -28.53 -9.52
N LEU A 82 -5.63 -28.29 -9.71
CA LEU A 82 -6.69 -29.22 -9.28
C LEU A 82 -6.71 -30.50 -10.12
N CYS A 83 -6.33 -30.40 -11.40
CA CYS A 83 -6.28 -31.51 -12.36
C CYS A 83 -4.97 -32.30 -12.26
N SER A 84 -3.83 -31.68 -11.93
CA SER A 84 -2.51 -32.33 -11.87
C SER A 84 -2.32 -33.30 -10.69
N GLY A 85 -3.31 -33.45 -9.81
CA GLY A 85 -3.23 -34.30 -8.61
C GLY A 85 -4.39 -35.29 -8.40
N VAL A 86 -5.34 -35.41 -9.34
CA VAL A 86 -6.53 -36.24 -9.13
C VAL A 86 -6.69 -37.27 -10.23
N GLN A 87 -6.64 -38.54 -9.82
CA GLN A 87 -6.98 -39.69 -10.65
C GLN A 87 -8.43 -39.58 -11.15
N PRO A 88 -8.76 -40.11 -12.35
CA PRO A 88 -10.10 -40.03 -12.91
C PRO A 88 -11.15 -40.64 -11.97
N GLY A 89 -12.15 -39.85 -11.54
CA GLY A 89 -13.32 -40.35 -10.79
C GLY A 89 -13.93 -39.46 -9.70
N VAL A 90 -13.32 -38.31 -9.34
CA VAL A 90 -13.81 -37.49 -8.22
C VAL A 90 -14.67 -36.31 -8.71
N VAL A 91 -15.94 -36.29 -8.31
CA VAL A 91 -16.85 -35.15 -8.46
C VAL A 91 -16.50 -34.07 -7.45
N TYR A 92 -16.10 -32.89 -7.90
CA TYR A 92 -15.81 -31.75 -7.02
C TYR A 92 -17.10 -31.15 -6.46
N LYS A 93 -17.34 -31.37 -5.16
CA LYS A 93 -18.36 -30.63 -4.39
C LYS A 93 -17.83 -29.26 -3.97
N GLY A 94 -18.56 -28.22 -4.39
CA GLY A 94 -18.55 -26.89 -3.75
C GLY A 94 -17.58 -25.90 -4.37
N ALA A 95 -18.12 -24.80 -4.91
CA ALA A 95 -17.33 -23.60 -5.19
C ALA A 95 -16.73 -23.11 -3.86
N LYS A 96 -15.40 -23.22 -3.70
CA LYS A 96 -14.71 -22.59 -2.57
C LYS A 96 -14.83 -21.08 -2.74
N GLU A 97 -15.44 -20.43 -1.77
CA GLU A 97 -15.55 -18.98 -1.70
C GLU A 97 -14.13 -18.38 -1.57
N TYR A 98 -13.70 -17.60 -2.56
CA TYR A 98 -12.33 -17.06 -2.68
C TYR A 98 -12.07 -15.89 -1.70
N LYS A 99 -12.34 -16.09 -0.41
CA LYS A 99 -12.21 -15.06 0.65
C LYS A 99 -10.83 -14.39 0.70
N HIS A 100 -9.78 -15.07 0.26
CA HIS A 100 -8.41 -14.55 0.24
C HIS A 100 -8.16 -13.51 -0.86
N VAL A 101 -8.93 -13.54 -1.95
CA VAL A 101 -8.87 -12.53 -3.03
C VAL A 101 -9.48 -11.21 -2.56
N PHE A 102 -10.52 -11.29 -1.71
CA PHE A 102 -11.20 -10.12 -1.15
C PHE A 102 -10.56 -9.56 0.13
N LYS A 103 -9.57 -10.25 0.71
CA LYS A 103 -8.89 -9.77 1.92
C LYS A 103 -7.93 -8.63 1.54
N ARG A 104 -7.98 -7.48 2.22
CA ARG A 104 -6.88 -6.50 2.15
C ARG A 104 -5.82 -6.89 3.16
N LEU A 105 -4.61 -7.20 2.69
CA LEU A 105 -3.47 -7.47 3.58
C LEU A 105 -2.81 -6.18 4.01
N LEU A 106 -2.34 -6.18 5.25
CA LEU A 106 -1.44 -5.18 5.80
C LEU A 106 -0.05 -5.35 5.19
N LEU A 107 0.74 -4.28 5.17
CA LEU A 107 2.14 -4.32 4.71
C LEU A 107 2.94 -5.42 5.42
N THR A 108 2.77 -5.58 6.74
CA THR A 108 3.42 -6.64 7.53
C THR A 108 3.01 -8.05 7.11
N GLU A 109 1.77 -8.25 6.68
CA GLU A 109 1.32 -9.54 6.17
C GLU A 109 1.89 -9.81 4.77
N CYS A 110 2.03 -8.78 3.92
CA CYS A 110 2.72 -8.90 2.63
C CYS A 110 4.19 -9.25 2.83
N ILE A 111 4.87 -8.60 3.78
CA ILE A 111 6.26 -8.90 4.15
C ILE A 111 6.40 -10.37 4.57
N ASP A 112 5.53 -10.84 5.46
CA ASP A 112 5.52 -12.24 5.93
C ASP A 112 5.31 -13.22 4.77
N GLN A 113 4.30 -13.00 3.92
CA GLN A 113 4.01 -13.86 2.76
C GLN A 113 5.09 -13.83 1.67
N LEU A 114 5.87 -12.77 1.61
CA LEU A 114 7.00 -12.62 0.69
C LEU A 114 8.33 -13.04 1.31
N HIS A 115 8.33 -13.51 2.57
CA HIS A 115 9.50 -13.90 3.34
C HIS A 115 10.57 -12.79 3.45
N LEU A 116 10.12 -11.54 3.59
CA LEU A 116 10.98 -10.34 3.68
C LEU A 116 11.26 -9.96 5.15
N TYR A 117 11.68 -10.93 5.98
CA TYR A 117 11.62 -10.89 7.44
C TYR A 117 12.43 -9.81 8.19
N ASP A 118 13.11 -8.90 7.50
CA ASP A 118 13.98 -7.94 8.16
C ASP A 118 13.20 -6.97 9.08
N GLY A 119 13.45 -7.09 10.39
CA GLY A 119 12.83 -6.26 11.43
C GLY A 119 11.32 -6.46 11.64
N LEU A 120 10.71 -7.52 11.13
CA LEU A 120 9.24 -7.70 11.14
C LEU A 120 8.63 -7.73 12.55
N LEU A 121 9.25 -8.44 13.50
CA LEU A 121 8.73 -8.57 14.87
C LEU A 121 8.65 -7.21 15.57
N LYS A 122 9.74 -6.43 15.51
CA LYS A 122 9.81 -5.10 16.10
C LYS A 122 8.80 -4.14 15.47
N LYS A 123 8.53 -4.26 14.17
CA LYS A 123 7.47 -3.49 13.50
C LYS A 123 6.08 -3.84 14.01
N MET A 124 5.79 -5.13 14.23
CA MET A 124 4.50 -5.57 14.79
C MET A 124 4.28 -5.03 16.22
N GLU A 125 5.32 -4.99 17.04
CA GLU A 125 5.29 -4.40 18.38
C GLU A 125 4.96 -2.91 18.33
N MET A 126 5.71 -2.13 17.54
CA MET A 126 5.51 -0.69 17.37
C MET A 126 4.11 -0.35 16.85
N ARG A 127 3.61 -1.11 15.86
CA ARG A 127 2.24 -0.97 15.36
C ARG A 127 1.20 -1.26 16.45
N THR A 128 1.46 -2.24 17.31
CA THR A 128 0.55 -2.58 18.41
C THR A 128 0.51 -1.47 19.45
N GLU A 129 1.66 -0.85 19.75
CA GLU A 129 1.75 0.34 20.60
C GLU A 129 0.95 1.50 20.00
N ALA A 130 1.20 1.84 18.73
CA ALA A 130 0.53 2.93 18.03
C ALA A 130 -1.00 2.77 17.94
N LYS A 131 -1.51 1.52 17.92
CA LYS A 131 -2.95 1.24 17.95
C LYS A 131 -3.58 1.44 19.32
N LYS A 132 -2.82 1.26 20.40
CA LYS A 132 -3.31 1.35 21.77
C LYS A 132 -3.26 2.78 22.30
N ASP A 133 -2.36 3.59 21.77
CA ASP A 133 -2.14 4.96 22.21
C ASP A 133 -2.47 5.98 21.10
N PRO A 134 -3.60 6.72 21.23
CA PRO A 134 -3.95 7.80 20.31
C PRO A 134 -2.90 8.93 20.25
N MET A 135 -2.10 9.11 21.31
CA MET A 135 -1.07 10.15 21.41
C MET A 135 0.28 9.70 20.85
N PHE A 136 0.38 8.46 20.37
CA PHE A 136 1.65 7.86 19.95
C PHE A 136 2.43 8.72 18.94
N TRP A 137 1.77 9.33 17.96
CA TRP A 137 2.43 10.19 16.97
C TRP A 137 2.50 11.68 17.36
N PHE A 138 1.90 12.07 18.48
CA PHE A 138 1.83 13.46 18.98
C PHE A 138 2.92 13.78 19.99
N GLU A 139 3.49 12.79 20.67
CA GLU A 139 4.57 12.99 21.64
C GLU A 139 5.84 13.57 20.99
N ARG A 140 6.49 14.52 21.68
CA ARG A 140 7.75 15.15 21.24
C ARG A 140 8.79 15.20 22.38
N PRO A 141 10.10 15.07 22.06
CA PRO A 141 10.66 14.75 20.74
C PRO A 141 10.31 13.32 20.29
N LEU A 142 10.32 13.07 18.98
CA LEU A 142 10.08 11.71 18.47
C LEU A 142 11.17 10.75 18.97
N ARG A 143 10.73 9.65 19.59
CA ARG A 143 11.64 8.62 20.09
C ARG A 143 12.44 7.98 18.92
N PRO A 144 13.71 7.58 19.13
CA PRO A 144 14.53 6.97 18.07
C PRO A 144 13.93 5.72 17.42
N ASP A 145 13.19 4.92 18.19
CA ASP A 145 12.47 3.74 17.70
C ASP A 145 11.30 4.11 16.76
N LYS A 146 10.56 5.19 17.04
CA LYS A 146 9.51 5.73 16.14
C LYS A 146 10.11 6.19 14.81
N LEU A 147 11.26 6.86 14.86
CA LEU A 147 12.00 7.27 13.65
C LEU A 147 12.48 6.06 12.84
N GLN A 148 13.02 5.04 13.51
CA GLN A 148 13.46 3.81 12.85
C GLN A 148 12.27 3.03 12.25
N TYR A 149 11.14 3.02 12.94
CA TYR A 149 9.91 2.41 12.46
C TYR A 149 9.43 3.10 11.17
N ALA A 150 9.33 4.43 11.16
CA ALA A 150 8.90 5.20 9.99
C ALA A 150 9.83 5.00 8.78
N LYS A 151 11.16 4.99 9.00
CA LYS A 151 12.15 4.66 7.95
C LYS A 151 11.95 3.25 7.40
N GLY A 152 11.75 2.28 8.29
CA GLY A 152 11.54 0.88 7.94
C GLY A 152 10.30 0.68 7.06
N GLU A 153 9.20 1.37 7.35
CA GLU A 153 7.97 1.25 6.55
C GLU A 153 8.18 1.64 5.09
N ILE A 154 8.92 2.72 4.80
CA ILE A 154 9.20 3.13 3.41
C ILE A 154 10.05 2.08 2.69
N LEU A 155 11.13 1.60 3.33
CA LEU A 155 11.99 0.56 2.75
C LEU A 155 11.22 -0.73 2.43
N ASP A 156 10.28 -1.10 3.29
CA ASP A 156 9.44 -2.28 3.08
C ASP A 156 8.54 -2.14 1.85
N VAL A 157 7.97 -0.95 1.61
CA VAL A 157 7.13 -0.70 0.43
C VAL A 157 7.92 -0.95 -0.86
N PHE A 158 9.18 -0.48 -0.92
CA PHE A 158 10.09 -0.76 -2.04
C PHE A 158 10.41 -2.25 -2.16
N ALA A 159 10.73 -2.92 -1.05
CA ALA A 159 11.05 -4.35 -1.05
C ALA A 159 9.86 -5.22 -1.53
N VAL A 160 8.66 -4.93 -1.01
CA VAL A 160 7.41 -5.58 -1.43
C VAL A 160 7.14 -5.31 -2.91
N ARG A 161 7.23 -4.05 -3.36
CA ARG A 161 7.05 -3.69 -4.78
C ARG A 161 7.98 -4.49 -5.70
N LYS A 162 9.26 -4.60 -5.34
CA LYS A 162 10.27 -5.34 -6.09
C LYS A 162 9.94 -6.84 -6.14
N ALA A 163 9.55 -7.43 -5.02
CA ALA A 163 9.18 -8.84 -4.96
C ALA A 163 7.94 -9.14 -5.82
N LEU A 164 6.92 -8.27 -5.75
CA LEU A 164 5.71 -8.38 -6.56
C LEU A 164 6.00 -8.16 -8.05
N ALA A 165 6.85 -7.20 -8.41
CA ALA A 165 7.24 -6.95 -9.81
C ALA A 165 7.74 -8.22 -10.52
N LYS A 166 8.50 -9.05 -9.81
CA LYS A 166 8.99 -10.33 -10.34
C LYS A 166 7.84 -11.30 -10.65
N ARG A 167 6.77 -11.29 -9.84
CA ARG A 167 5.56 -12.11 -10.06
C ARG A 167 4.74 -11.56 -11.23
N LEU A 168 4.61 -10.24 -11.34
CA LEU A 168 3.85 -9.54 -12.39
C LEU A 168 4.39 -9.64 -13.81
N LYS A 169 5.70 -9.86 -13.99
CA LYS A 169 6.26 -10.14 -15.33
C LYS A 169 5.57 -11.34 -16.01
N ARG A 170 4.87 -12.18 -15.25
CA ARG A 170 4.06 -13.30 -15.75
C ARG A 170 2.64 -12.89 -16.17
N SER A 171 2.07 -11.85 -15.57
CA SER A 171 0.66 -11.45 -15.76
C SER A 171 0.42 -10.32 -16.77
N LYS A 172 1.46 -9.83 -17.46
CA LYS A 172 1.40 -8.71 -18.44
C LYS A 172 0.89 -7.36 -17.92
N TYR A 173 0.62 -7.23 -16.63
CA TYR A 173 0.13 -5.98 -16.03
C TYR A 173 1.27 -4.96 -15.86
N SER A 174 1.08 -3.80 -16.46
CA SER A 174 2.06 -2.73 -16.59
C SER A 174 1.97 -1.72 -15.44
N THR A 175 3.02 -0.90 -15.29
CA THR A 175 3.01 0.21 -14.31
C THR A 175 2.00 1.29 -14.68
N ALA A 176 1.75 1.52 -15.97
CA ALA A 176 0.72 2.46 -16.41
C ALA A 176 -0.70 2.00 -16.02
N GLU A 177 -0.97 0.69 -16.11
CA GLU A 177 -2.24 0.12 -15.65
C GLU A 177 -2.39 0.23 -14.13
N LEU A 178 -1.31 0.02 -13.37
CA LEU A 178 -1.34 0.23 -11.92
C LEU A 178 -1.71 1.68 -11.57
N ILE A 179 -1.04 2.67 -12.17
CA ILE A 179 -1.32 4.09 -11.93
C ILE A 179 -2.79 4.40 -12.26
N LYS A 180 -3.28 3.90 -13.41
CA LYS A 180 -4.66 4.11 -13.84
C LYS A 180 -5.67 3.52 -12.86
N ASP A 181 -5.45 2.29 -12.39
CA ASP A 181 -6.36 1.64 -11.45
C ASP A 181 -6.27 2.30 -10.06
N THR A 182 -5.08 2.72 -9.62
CA THR A 182 -4.90 3.51 -8.39
C THR A 182 -5.67 4.83 -8.47
N GLN A 183 -5.58 5.57 -9.58
CA GLN A 183 -6.31 6.84 -9.74
C GLN A 183 -7.83 6.65 -9.70
N LYS A 184 -8.35 5.58 -10.32
CA LYS A 184 -9.78 5.23 -10.25
C LYS A 184 -10.21 4.93 -8.81
N LEU A 185 -9.40 4.16 -8.07
CA LEU A 185 -9.68 3.82 -6.68
C LEU A 185 -9.71 5.07 -5.79
N ILE A 186 -8.74 5.98 -5.97
CA ILE A 186 -8.70 7.27 -5.27
C ILE A 186 -9.97 8.07 -5.56
N SER A 187 -10.32 8.22 -6.85
CA SER A 187 -11.49 9.02 -7.27
C SER A 187 -12.78 8.49 -6.65
N HIS A 188 -12.99 7.17 -6.69
CA HIS A 188 -14.14 6.53 -6.08
C HIS A 188 -14.18 6.71 -4.55
N PHE A 189 -13.03 6.60 -3.88
CA PHE A 189 -12.95 6.79 -2.42
C PHE A 189 -13.31 8.22 -2.00
N VAL A 190 -12.81 9.21 -2.75
CA VAL A 190 -13.12 10.63 -2.54
C VAL A 190 -14.61 10.91 -2.76
N GLU A 191 -15.21 10.39 -3.83
CA GLU A 191 -16.64 10.54 -4.11
C GLU A 191 -17.51 9.98 -2.98
N VAL A 192 -17.20 8.76 -2.50
CA VAL A 192 -17.93 8.13 -1.38
C VAL A 192 -17.78 8.96 -0.10
N ALA A 193 -16.56 9.40 0.23
CA ALA A 193 -16.31 10.22 1.41
C ALA A 193 -17.05 11.57 1.37
N GLN A 194 -17.22 12.16 0.19
CA GLN A 194 -18.01 13.38 -0.01
C GLN A 194 -19.51 13.12 0.17
N GLN A 195 -20.03 11.99 -0.33
CA GLN A 195 -21.44 11.62 -0.18
C GLN A 195 -21.81 11.37 1.29
N THR A 196 -20.96 10.65 2.05
CA THR A 196 -21.21 10.41 3.48
C THR A 196 -21.26 11.71 4.29
N LYS A 197 -20.47 12.72 3.94
CA LYS A 197 -20.48 14.04 4.61
C LYS A 197 -21.75 14.87 4.34
N ILE A 198 -22.46 14.61 3.24
CA ILE A 198 -23.72 15.29 2.90
C ILE A 198 -24.89 14.69 3.69
N GLU A 199 -24.84 13.40 4.02
CA GLU A 199 -25.89 12.71 4.79
C GLU A 199 -25.83 12.99 6.30
N GLU A 200 -24.71 13.54 6.80
CA GLU A 200 -24.51 13.90 8.21
C GLU A 200 -24.78 15.40 8.53
N GLN A 201 -25.23 16.19 7.54
CA GLN A 201 -25.62 17.60 7.68
C GLN A 201 -27.14 17.80 7.60
#